data_AF-A0A7J2RDX9-F1
#
_entry.id   AF-A0A7J2RDX9-F1
#
_cell.length_a   1.000
_cell.length_b   1.000
_cell.length_c   1.000
_cell.angle_alpha   90.00
_cell.angle_beta   90.00
_cell.angle_gamma   90.00
#
_symmetry.space_group_name_H-M   'P 1'
#
loop_
_entity.id
_entity.type
_entity.pdbx_description
1 polymer ?
#
loop_
_entity_poly.entity_id
_entity_poly.type
_entity_poly.pdbx_seq_one_letter_code
_entity_poly.pdbx_strand_id
1 'polypeptide(L)'
;MALRNWGIAWGIVFFFTANIYFLIPTYLIIAYWVWLNSFPIYTLSLFMLFLWIIAIILVLIYIVAMIRAFVQRNNSEGLNIPKGVKGFGLVSTVIVFSFMLIWYLLFNQIAFFSWVPPL
;
A
#
# COMPACT_ATOMS: atom_id res chain seq x y z
N MET A 1 27.42 8.84 8.82
CA MET A 1 27.09 8.30 7.47
C MET A 1 25.98 7.24 7.52
N ALA A 2 25.97 6.31 8.49
CA ALA A 2 24.94 5.27 8.60
C ALA A 2 23.49 5.79 8.70
N LEU A 3 23.21 6.81 9.53
CA LEU A 3 21.86 7.37 9.74
C LEU A 3 21.21 7.89 8.44
N ARG A 4 22.01 8.49 7.54
CA ARG A 4 21.55 9.01 6.24
C ARG A 4 20.97 7.91 5.36
N ASN A 5 21.64 6.75 5.32
CA ASN A 5 21.25 5.63 4.47
C ASN A 5 19.98 4.95 5.02
N TRP A 6 19.82 4.89 6.35
CA TRP A 6 18.60 4.38 6.99
C TRP A 6 17.38 5.26 6.72
N GLY A 7 17.53 6.59 6.74
CA GLY A 7 16.44 7.50 6.37
C GLY A 7 15.95 7.28 4.93
N ILE A 8 16.89 7.13 4.00
CA ILE A 8 16.56 6.85 2.58
C ILE A 8 15.88 5.49 2.43
N ALA A 9 16.39 4.43 3.07
CA ALA A 9 15.79 3.11 3.01
C ALA A 9 14.34 3.11 3.53
N TRP A 10 14.08 3.75 4.66
CA TRP A 10 12.72 3.91 5.18
C TRP A 10 11.83 4.74 4.26
N GLY A 11 12.36 5.81 3.66
CA GLY A 11 11.63 6.61 2.67
C GLY A 11 11.18 5.77 1.47
N ILE A 12 12.05 4.89 0.95
CA ILE A 12 11.72 3.98 -0.15
C ILE A 12 10.64 2.98 0.28
N VAL A 13 10.75 2.38 1.46
CA VAL A 13 9.73 1.46 1.97
C VAL A 13 8.37 2.15 2.02
N PHE A 14 8.29 3.34 2.64
CA PHE A 14 7.03 4.07 2.74
C PHE A 14 6.48 4.54 1.40
N PHE A 15 7.34 4.88 0.44
CA PHE A 15 6.92 5.16 -0.92
C PHE A 15 6.20 3.96 -1.55
N PHE A 16 6.78 2.77 -1.46
CA PHE A 16 6.14 1.56 -1.96
C PHE A 16 4.88 1.20 -1.20
N THR A 17 4.89 1.33 0.13
CA THR A 17 3.70 1.12 0.95
C THR A 17 2.56 2.04 0.51
N ALA A 18 2.82 3.34 0.32
CA ALA A 18 1.82 4.29 -0.16
C ALA A 18 1.27 3.90 -1.54
N ASN A 19 2.13 3.49 -2.47
CA ASN A 19 1.69 3.05 -3.79
C ASN A 19 0.83 1.78 -3.73
N ILE A 20 1.17 0.81 -2.89
CA ILE A 20 0.37 -0.41 -2.69
C ILE A 20 -1.05 -0.06 -2.22
N TYR A 21 -1.16 0.73 -1.15
CA TYR A 21 -2.45 1.10 -0.57
C TYR A 21 -3.24 2.10 -1.42
N PHE A 22 -2.58 2.80 -2.36
CA PHE A 22 -3.28 3.64 -3.33
C PHE A 22 -3.75 2.83 -4.53
N LEU A 23 -2.82 2.18 -5.25
CA LEU A 23 -3.08 1.60 -6.55
C LEU A 23 -3.98 0.37 -6.48
N ILE A 24 -3.72 -0.58 -5.56
CA ILE A 24 -4.50 -1.82 -5.50
C ILE A 24 -5.96 -1.53 -5.12
N PRO A 25 -6.27 -0.85 -4.01
CA PRO A 25 -7.66 -0.59 -3.64
C PRO A 25 -8.38 0.29 -4.65
N THR A 26 -7.70 1.29 -5.22
CA THR A 26 -8.30 2.17 -6.25
C THR A 26 -8.60 1.41 -7.53
N TYR A 27 -7.69 0.55 -7.97
CA TYR A 27 -7.94 -0.31 -9.12
C TYR A 27 -9.13 -1.24 -8.86
N LEU A 28 -9.15 -1.92 -7.72
CA LEU A 28 -10.23 -2.86 -7.38
C LEU A 28 -11.59 -2.17 -7.30
N ILE A 29 -11.68 -1.01 -6.65
CA ILE A 29 -12.98 -0.32 -6.56
C ILE A 29 -13.46 0.15 -7.92
N ILE A 30 -12.58 0.69 -8.78
CA ILE A 30 -12.94 1.16 -10.12
C ILE A 30 -13.34 -0.02 -11.02
N ALA A 31 -12.53 -1.08 -11.04
CA ALA A 31 -12.75 -2.24 -11.91
C ALA A 31 -14.04 -2.98 -11.55
N TYR A 32 -14.35 -3.10 -10.26
CA TYR A 32 -15.51 -3.86 -9.79
C TYR A 32 -16.70 -2.98 -9.38
N TRP A 33 -16.67 -1.66 -9.62
CA TRP A 33 -17.72 -0.74 -9.17
C TRP A 33 -19.12 -1.12 -9.70
N VAL A 34 -19.22 -1.38 -11.01
CA VAL A 34 -20.49 -1.73 -11.65
C VAL A 34 -21.02 -3.06 -11.10
N TRP A 35 -20.13 -4.05 -10.93
CA TRP A 35 -20.48 -5.34 -10.35
C TRP A 35 -20.94 -5.21 -8.90
N LEU A 36 -20.24 -4.42 -8.07
CA LEU A 36 -20.64 -4.13 -6.69
C LEU A 36 -22.04 -3.50 -6.63
N ASN A 37 -22.35 -2.57 -7.53
CA ASN A 37 -23.66 -1.93 -7.58
C ASN A 37 -24.76 -2.76 -8.26
N SER A 38 -24.42 -3.92 -8.84
CA SER A 38 -25.42 -4.84 -9.40
C SER A 38 -26.18 -5.63 -8.34
N PHE A 39 -25.64 -5.69 -7.11
CA PHE A 39 -26.30 -6.37 -6.01
C PHE A 39 -27.51 -5.57 -5.52
N PRO A 40 -28.63 -6.23 -5.20
CA PRO A 40 -29.87 -5.57 -4.75
C PRO A 40 -29.73 -4.89 -3.38
N ILE A 41 -28.66 -5.18 -2.64
CA ILE A 41 -28.37 -4.61 -1.32
C ILE A 41 -27.03 -3.87 -1.39
N TYR A 42 -27.07 -2.55 -1.19
CA TYR A 42 -25.90 -1.67 -1.28
C TYR A 42 -24.90 -1.81 -0.12
N THR A 43 -25.21 -2.61 0.91
CA THR A 43 -24.33 -2.78 2.08
C THR A 43 -22.92 -3.22 1.69
N LEU A 44 -22.79 -4.12 0.71
CA LEU A 44 -21.48 -4.56 0.24
C LEU A 44 -20.71 -3.43 -0.46
N SER A 45 -21.37 -2.68 -1.35
CA SER A 45 -20.78 -1.53 -2.05
C SER A 45 -20.33 -0.43 -1.08
N LEU A 46 -21.18 -0.11 -0.09
CA LEU A 46 -20.87 0.88 0.94
C LEU A 46 -19.69 0.43 1.82
N PHE A 47 -19.64 -0.86 2.17
CA PHE A 47 -18.51 -1.42 2.91
C PHE A 47 -17.20 -1.37 2.12
N MET A 48 -17.22 -1.74 0.83
CA MET A 48 -16.04 -1.64 -0.04
C MET A 48 -15.58 -0.18 -0.23
N LEU A 49 -16.52 0.75 -0.37
CA LEU A 49 -16.22 2.18 -0.44
C LEU A 49 -15.61 2.71 0.87
N PHE A 50 -16.13 2.26 2.01
CA PHE A 50 -15.51 2.56 3.31
C PHE A 50 -14.07 2.04 3.40
N LEU A 51 -13.82 0.79 3.01
CA LEU A 51 -12.45 0.23 2.99
C LEU A 51 -11.52 1.01 2.06
N TRP A 52 -12.01 1.46 0.90
CA TRP A 52 -11.22 2.29 -0.01
C TRP A 52 -10.87 3.65 0.61
N ILE A 53 -11.80 4.30 1.32
CA ILE A 53 -11.52 5.53 2.07
C ILE A 53 -10.45 5.29 3.15
N ILE A 54 -10.54 4.19 3.90
CA ILE A 54 -9.53 3.80 4.89
C ILE A 54 -8.16 3.62 4.22
N ALA A 55 -8.12 3.00 3.03
CA ALA A 55 -6.88 2.86 2.27
C ALA A 55 -6.29 4.22 1.87
N ILE A 56 -7.10 5.18 1.42
CA ILE A 56 -6.63 6.56 1.14
C ILE A 56 -6.03 7.21 2.39
N ILE A 57 -6.64 7.03 3.58
CA ILE A 57 -6.09 7.54 4.83
C ILE A 57 -4.71 6.93 5.11
N LEU A 58 -4.53 5.62 4.90
CA LEU A 58 -3.23 4.97 5.03
C LEU A 58 -2.19 5.56 4.06
N VAL A 59 -2.59 5.86 2.81
CA VAL A 59 -1.71 6.51 1.83
C VAL A 59 -1.20 7.85 2.37
N LEU A 60 -2.08 8.68 2.92
CA LEU A 60 -1.69 9.97 3.51
C LEU A 60 -0.70 9.81 4.66
N ILE A 61 -0.94 8.84 5.54
CA ILE A 61 -0.03 8.51 6.66
C ILE A 61 1.35 8.14 6.13
N TYR A 62 1.43 7.28 5.12
CA TYR A 62 2.70 6.83 4.55
C TYR A 62 3.41 7.90 3.71
N ILE A 63 2.69 8.80 3.06
CA ILE A 63 3.29 9.98 2.42
C ILE A 63 3.96 10.88 3.47
N VAL A 64 3.29 11.15 4.59
CA VAL A 64 3.88 11.95 5.67
C VAL A 64 5.10 11.25 6.27
N ALA A 65 5.02 9.93 6.50
CA ALA A 65 6.15 9.14 6.99
C ALA A 65 7.34 9.14 6.01
N MET A 66 7.07 9.02 4.71
CA MET A 66 8.07 9.10 3.64
C MET A 66 8.78 10.47 3.64
N ILE A 67 8.01 11.56 3.66
CA ILE A 67 8.57 12.92 3.70
C ILE A 67 9.45 13.09 4.94
N ARG A 68 8.98 12.67 6.12
CA ARG A 68 9.78 12.70 7.36
C ARG A 68 11.06 11.89 7.23
N ALA A 69 11.00 10.71 6.63
CA ALA A 69 12.17 9.85 6.45
C ALA A 69 13.26 10.51 5.59
N PHE A 70 12.87 11.25 4.54
CA PHE A 70 13.82 12.00 3.71
C PHE A 70 14.31 13.30 4.33
N VAL A 71 13.41 14.10 4.92
CA VAL A 71 13.75 15.41 5.51
C VAL A 71 14.62 15.23 6.76
N GLN A 72 14.29 14.26 7.62
CA GLN A 72 14.99 14.04 8.89
C GLN A 72 16.11 12.99 8.80
N ARG A 73 16.53 12.60 7.59
CA ARG A 73 17.55 11.56 7.37
C ARG A 73 18.91 11.80 8.05
N ASN A 74 19.24 13.07 8.32
CA ASN A 74 20.48 13.47 8.97
C ASN A 74 20.30 13.81 10.46
N ASN A 75 19.08 13.69 11.00
CA ASN A 75 18.80 14.01 12.39
C ASN A 75 19.41 12.94 13.32
N SER A 76 20.21 13.37 14.30
CA SER A 76 20.81 12.50 15.31
C SER A 76 19.79 11.89 16.28
N GLU A 77 18.64 12.54 16.47
CA GLU A 77 17.55 12.06 17.32
C GLU A 77 16.68 10.99 16.62
N GLY A 78 16.94 10.72 15.34
CA GLY A 78 16.20 9.78 14.51
C GLY A 78 15.07 10.43 13.72
N LEU A 79 14.22 9.59 13.13
CA LEU A 79 13.23 10.00 12.11
C LEU A 79 11.88 10.46 12.68
N ASN A 80 11.65 10.35 14.00
CA ASN A 80 10.36 10.65 14.65
C ASN A 80 9.14 10.00 13.95
N ILE A 81 9.31 8.75 13.51
CA ILE A 81 8.26 7.92 12.91
C ILE A 81 7.90 6.81 13.90
N PRO A 82 6.62 6.64 14.25
CA PRO A 82 6.19 5.60 15.18
C PRO A 82 6.64 4.19 14.72
N LYS A 83 7.06 3.36 15.69
CA LYS A 83 7.52 1.99 15.41
C LYS A 83 6.46 1.16 14.70
N GLY A 84 5.18 1.36 15.02
CA GLY A 84 4.05 0.69 14.36
C GLY A 84 3.97 1.00 12.86
N VAL A 85 4.14 2.27 12.46
CA VAL A 85 4.14 2.67 11.04
C VAL A 85 5.34 2.08 10.29
N LYS A 86 6.52 2.06 10.92
CA LYS A 86 7.71 1.40 10.37
C LYS A 86 7.50 -0.10 10.16
N GLY A 87 7.10 -0.81 11.22
CA GLY A 87 6.91 -2.25 11.18
C GLY A 87 5.81 -2.65 10.19
N PHE A 88 4.64 -2.03 10.29
CA PHE A 88 3.52 -2.31 9.40
C PHE A 88 3.87 -2.00 7.95
N GLY A 89 4.54 -0.87 7.66
CA GLY A 89 4.91 -0.49 6.30
C GLY A 89 5.89 -1.46 5.67
N LEU A 90 6.91 -1.88 6.43
CA LEU A 90 7.88 -2.87 5.96
C LEU A 90 7.22 -4.23 5.72
N VAL A 91 6.48 -4.74 6.71
CA VAL A 91 5.87 -6.08 6.63
C VAL A 91 4.84 -6.14 5.51
N SER A 92 3.94 -5.15 5.42
CA SER A 92 2.92 -5.11 4.35
C SER A 92 3.57 -5.02 2.97
N THR A 93 4.59 -4.17 2.80
CA THR A 93 5.32 -4.06 1.53
C THR A 93 5.95 -5.39 1.15
N VAL A 94 6.70 -6.02 2.06
CA VAL A 94 7.36 -7.32 1.78
C VAL A 94 6.34 -8.40 1.42
N ILE A 95 5.24 -8.52 2.17
CA ILE A 95 4.20 -9.52 1.91
C ILE A 95 3.56 -9.30 0.53
N VAL A 96 3.15 -8.07 0.22
CA VAL A 96 2.48 -7.77 -1.06
C VAL A 96 3.43 -7.97 -2.23
N PHE A 97 4.67 -7.51 -2.15
CA PHE A 97 5.66 -7.75 -3.21
C PHE A 97 5.96 -9.24 -3.39
N SER A 98 6.07 -9.99 -2.29
CA SER A 98 6.32 -11.44 -2.35
C SER A 98 5.15 -12.15 -3.02
N PHE A 99 3.92 -11.77 -2.67
CA PHE A 99 2.72 -12.29 -3.32
C PHE A 99 2.67 -11.96 -4.82
N MET A 100 2.95 -10.71 -5.21
CA MET A 100 3.00 -10.31 -6.62
C MET A 100 4.06 -11.08 -7.39
N LEU A 101 5.23 -11.31 -6.79
CA LEU A 101 6.32 -12.08 -7.40
C LEU A 101 5.92 -13.56 -7.59
N ILE A 102 5.41 -14.21 -6.55
CA ILE A 102 4.95 -15.60 -6.61
C ILE A 102 3.86 -15.75 -7.67
N TRP A 103 2.89 -14.83 -7.71
CA TRP A 103 1.82 -14.85 -8.69
C TRP A 103 2.35 -14.71 -10.12
N TYR A 104 3.30 -13.80 -10.33
CA TYR A 104 3.94 -13.62 -11.63
C TYR A 104 4.68 -14.88 -12.09
N LEU A 105 5.40 -15.56 -11.18
CA LEU A 105 6.10 -16.81 -11.49
C LEU A 105 5.14 -17.96 -11.83
N LEU A 106 3.97 -18.02 -11.21
CA LEU A 106 3.00 -19.09 -11.43
C LEU A 106 2.11 -18.86 -12.67
N PHE A 107 1.70 -17.61 -12.92
CA PHE A 107 0.67 -17.29 -13.91
C PHE A 107 1.14 -16.38 -15.05
N ASN A 108 2.41 -15.93 -15.03
CA ASN A 108 2.97 -14.95 -15.97
C ASN A 108 2.12 -13.66 -16.09
N GLN A 109 1.53 -13.25 -14.97
CA GLN A 109 0.58 -12.14 -14.87
C GLN A 109 0.91 -11.28 -13.65
N ILE A 110 0.60 -9.98 -13.68
CA ILE A 110 0.76 -9.12 -12.50
C ILE A 110 -0.47 -9.31 -11.60
N ALA A 111 -0.26 -9.74 -10.36
CA ALA A 111 -1.35 -9.91 -9.39
C ALA A 111 -2.16 -8.62 -9.21
N PHE A 112 -3.44 -8.76 -8.88
CA PHE A 112 -4.44 -7.67 -8.73
C PHE A 112 -4.80 -6.92 -10.01
N PHE A 113 -3.90 -6.84 -11.00
CA PHE A 113 -4.12 -6.13 -12.27
C PHE A 113 -4.44 -7.07 -13.44
N SER A 114 -4.31 -8.38 -13.23
CA SER A 114 -4.76 -9.39 -14.17
C SER A 114 -6.28 -9.53 -14.09
N TRP A 115 -6.97 -9.19 -15.17
CA TRP A 115 -8.42 -9.40 -15.35
C TRP A 115 -8.81 -10.88 -15.48
N VAL A 116 -8.04 -11.79 -14.89
CA VAL A 116 -8.30 -13.23 -14.96
C VAL A 116 -8.94 -13.64 -13.65
N PRO A 117 -10.27 -13.85 -13.59
CA PRO A 117 -10.87 -14.51 -12.45
C PRO A 117 -10.20 -15.90 -12.30
N PRO A 118 -9.92 -16.36 -11.07
CA PRO A 118 -9.46 -17.73 -10.87
C PRO A 118 -10.50 -18.67 -11.50
N LEU A 119 -10.04 -19.49 -12.45
CA LEU A 119 -10.84 -20.51 -13.12
C LEU A 119 -11.43 -21.51 -12.12
#